data_AF-A0A662GYF2-F1
#
_entry.id   AF-A0A662GYF2-F1
#
_cell.length_a   1.000
_cell.length_b   1.000
_cell.length_c   1.000
_cell.angle_alpha   90.00
_cell.angle_beta   90.00
_cell.angle_gamma   90.00
#
_symmetry.space_group_name_H-M   'P 1'
#
loop_
_entity.id
_entity.type
_entity.pdbx_description
1 polymer ?
#
loop_
_entity_poly.entity_id
_entity_poly.type
_entity_poly.pdbx_seq_one_letter_code
_entity_poly.pdbx_strand_id
1 'polypeptide(L)'
;MGVLVGRETRALVQGITGREGSFHTKLMLDYGTRVVAGVTPGKGGQEVHGVPVYDSVREALAEHPEVNASVVFVPARFAKDAV
;
A
#
# COMPACT_ATOMS: atom_id res chain seq x y z
N MET A 1 3.67 16.03 -16.14
CA MET A 1 4.73 15.98 -15.11
C MET A 1 4.07 16.31 -13.79
N GLY A 2 4.21 15.46 -12.77
CA GLY A 2 3.68 15.75 -11.42
C GLY A 2 4.73 16.43 -10.55
N VAL A 3 4.31 17.05 -9.44
CA VAL A 3 5.24 17.70 -8.49
C VAL A 3 5.87 16.68 -7.54
N LEU A 4 5.07 15.77 -6.98
CA LEU A 4 5.53 14.76 -5.99
C LEU A 4 5.38 13.32 -6.50
N VAL A 5 4.27 13.02 -7.15
CA VAL A 5 3.94 11.68 -7.67
C VAL A 5 3.83 11.69 -9.19
N GLY A 6 4.18 10.58 -9.82
CA GLY A 6 4.17 10.44 -11.27
C GLY A 6 4.25 8.98 -11.72
N ARG A 7 4.56 8.76 -12.99
CA ARG A 7 4.61 7.40 -13.59
C ARG A 7 5.63 6.49 -12.91
N GLU A 8 6.70 7.05 -12.34
CA GLU A 8 7.71 6.27 -11.62
C GLU A 8 7.40 6.01 -10.15
N THR A 9 6.32 6.57 -9.62
CA THR A 9 5.88 6.26 -8.26
C THR A 9 5.52 4.78 -8.15
N ARG A 10 6.06 4.11 -7.14
CA ARG A 10 5.72 2.74 -6.73
C ARG A 10 5.13 2.84 -5.34
N ALA A 11 3.81 2.72 -5.29
CA ALA A 11 3.04 2.98 -4.09
C ALA A 11 2.84 1.70 -3.28
N LEU A 12 2.92 1.84 -1.96
CA LEU A 12 2.48 0.86 -0.98
C LEU A 12 1.17 1.33 -0.33
N VAL A 13 0.31 0.40 0.08
CA VAL A 13 -0.94 0.71 0.82
C VAL A 13 -0.93 0.11 2.22
N GLN A 14 -0.92 0.94 3.25
CA GLN A 14 -1.07 0.51 4.64
C GLN A 14 -2.56 0.45 5.01
N GLY A 15 -3.00 -0.69 5.56
CA GLY A 15 -4.42 -0.96 5.77
C GLY A 15 -5.15 -1.48 4.52
N ILE A 16 -4.41 -2.05 3.56
CA ILE A 16 -4.92 -2.53 2.26
C ILE A 16 -6.10 -3.52 2.38
N THR A 17 -6.13 -4.35 3.43
CA THR A 17 -7.19 -5.34 3.62
C THR A 17 -8.44 -4.78 4.33
N GLY A 18 -8.40 -3.51 4.75
CA GLY A 18 -9.56 -2.80 5.30
C GLY A 18 -10.54 -2.41 4.21
N ARG A 19 -11.77 -2.06 4.58
CA ARG A 19 -12.84 -1.67 3.64
C ARG A 19 -12.40 -0.55 2.68
N GLU A 20 -11.92 0.56 3.24
CA GLU A 20 -11.50 1.72 2.44
C GLU A 20 -10.19 1.45 1.69
N GLY A 21 -9.25 0.73 2.32
CA GLY A 21 -7.97 0.38 1.71
C GLY A 21 -8.13 -0.51 0.48
N SER A 22 -8.94 -1.56 0.56
CA SER A 22 -9.21 -2.45 -0.57
C SER A 22 -9.99 -1.73 -1.66
N PHE A 23 -11.03 -0.96 -1.30
CA PHE A 23 -11.83 -0.20 -2.26
C PHE A 23 -10.98 0.79 -3.07
N HIS A 24 -10.19 1.63 -2.40
CA HIS A 24 -9.35 2.61 -3.08
C HIS A 24 -8.17 1.95 -3.82
N THR A 25 -7.63 0.83 -3.31
CA THR A 25 -6.58 0.09 -4.04
C THR A 25 -7.09 -0.37 -5.39
N LYS A 26 -8.31 -0.91 -5.47
CA LYS A 26 -8.91 -1.27 -6.76
C LYS A 26 -9.01 -0.08 -7.70
N LEU A 27 -9.54 1.06 -7.23
CA LEU A 27 -9.66 2.27 -8.05
C LEU A 27 -8.30 2.80 -8.51
N MET A 28 -7.28 2.75 -7.64
CA MET A 28 -5.92 3.18 -7.95
C MET A 28 -5.31 2.30 -9.04
N LEU A 29 -5.49 0.98 -8.96
CA LEU A 29 -5.04 0.02 -9.98
C LEU A 29 -5.77 0.24 -11.31
N ASP A 30 -7.10 0.37 -11.28
CA ASP A 30 -7.93 0.64 -12.47
C ASP A 30 -7.53 1.96 -13.16
N TYR A 31 -7.09 2.96 -12.38
CA TYR A 31 -6.57 4.23 -12.89
C TYR A 31 -5.13 4.15 -13.45
N GLY A 32 -4.42 3.05 -13.20
CA GLY A 32 -3.03 2.83 -13.65
C GLY A 32 -1.96 3.27 -12.65
N THR A 33 -2.32 3.48 -11.38
CA THR A 33 -1.33 3.66 -10.30
C THR A 33 -0.58 2.36 -10.09
N ARG A 34 0.75 2.43 -9.97
CA ARG A 34 1.60 1.27 -9.70
C ARG A 34 1.62 0.99 -8.19
N VAL A 35 0.56 0.35 -7.69
CA VAL A 35 0.52 -0.20 -6.32
C VAL A 35 1.23 -1.54 -6.33
N VAL A 36 2.36 -1.64 -5.63
CA VAL A 36 3.24 -2.83 -5.69
C VAL A 36 3.18 -3.71 -4.45
N ALA A 37 2.76 -3.14 -3.31
CA ALA A 37 2.68 -3.86 -2.06
C ALA A 37 1.57 -3.30 -1.16
N GLY A 38 1.08 -4.15 -0.27
CA GLY A 38 0.15 -3.77 0.77
C GLY A 38 0.62 -4.24 2.14
N VAL A 39 0.18 -3.57 3.20
CA VAL A 39 0.52 -3.94 4.58
C VAL A 39 -0.74 -4.05 5.41
N THR A 40 -0.90 -5.17 6.12
CA THR A 40 -1.82 -5.29 7.24
C THR A 40 -1.23 -6.28 8.25
N PRO A 41 -0.86 -5.85 9.47
CA PRO A 41 -0.32 -6.75 10.47
C PRO A 41 -1.25 -7.94 10.77
N GLY A 42 -0.68 -9.14 10.80
CA GLY A 42 -1.37 -10.41 10.99
C GLY A 42 -2.05 -10.97 9.73
N LYS A 43 -1.76 -10.40 8.55
CA LYS A 43 -2.33 -10.81 7.27
C LYS A 43 -1.27 -10.96 6.15
N GLY A 44 0.00 -11.05 6.52
CA GLY A 44 1.08 -11.39 5.59
C GLY A 44 0.77 -12.66 4.78
N GLY A 45 1.20 -12.67 3.51
CA GLY A 45 0.99 -13.78 2.58
C GLY A 45 -0.38 -13.81 1.88
N GLN A 46 -1.27 -12.85 2.18
CA GLN A 46 -2.51 -12.66 1.43
C GLN A 46 -2.27 -11.78 0.19
N GLU A 47 -3.31 -11.65 -0.64
CA GLU A 47 -3.33 -10.72 -1.76
C GLU A 47 -4.63 -9.90 -1.77
N VAL A 48 -4.54 -8.65 -2.20
CA VAL A 48 -5.70 -7.78 -2.46
C VAL A 48 -5.61 -7.26 -3.88
N HIS A 49 -6.54 -7.68 -4.75
CA HIS A 49 -6.56 -7.30 -6.18
C HIS A 49 -5.24 -7.63 -6.91
N GLY A 50 -4.57 -8.72 -6.52
CA GLY A 50 -3.27 -9.14 -7.08
C GLY A 50 -2.07 -8.38 -6.50
N VAL A 51 -2.26 -7.55 -5.48
CA VAL A 51 -1.18 -6.89 -4.74
C VAL A 51 -0.82 -7.75 -3.51
N PRO A 52 0.45 -8.14 -3.33
CA PRO A 52 0.87 -8.94 -2.18
C PRO A 52 0.76 -8.15 -0.87
N VAL A 53 0.36 -8.83 0.20
CA VAL A 53 0.19 -8.26 1.54
C VAL A 53 1.27 -8.79 2.47
N TYR A 54 1.87 -7.87 3.22
CA TYR A 54 2.92 -8.12 4.21
C TYR A 54 2.47 -7.73 5.62
N ASP A 55 3.13 -8.26 6.64
CA ASP A 55 2.82 -7.94 8.03
C ASP A 55 3.41 -6.58 8.45
N SER A 56 4.46 -6.13 7.77
CA SER A 56 5.11 -4.84 8.07
C SER A 56 5.60 -4.12 6.81
N VAL A 57 5.74 -2.80 6.91
CA VAL A 57 6.38 -1.99 5.85
C VAL A 57 7.84 -2.43 5.63
N ARG A 58 8.55 -2.80 6.69
CA ARG A 58 9.94 -3.30 6.58
C ARG A 58 10.04 -4.54 5.71
N GLU A 59 9.14 -5.50 5.92
CA GLU A 59 9.07 -6.72 5.13
C GLU A 59 8.71 -6.40 3.67
N ALA A 60 7.67 -5.58 3.47
CA ALA A 60 7.29 -5.14 2.13
C ALA A 60 8.43 -4.46 1.38
N LEU A 61 9.25 -3.64 2.05
CA LEU A 61 10.42 -2.97 1.46
C LEU A 61 11.59 -3.91 1.18
N ALA A 62 11.70 -5.03 1.90
CA ALA A 62 12.72 -6.04 1.61
C ALA A 62 12.43 -6.75 0.27
N GLU A 63 11.16 -7.03 -0.01
CA GLU A 63 10.70 -7.65 -1.26
C GLU A 63 10.51 -6.64 -2.40
N HIS A 64 10.10 -5.40 -2.08
CA HIS A 64 9.85 -4.31 -3.02
C HIS A 64 10.69 -3.07 -2.69
N PRO A 65 12.02 -3.11 -2.90
CA PRO A 65 12.92 -2.00 -2.60
C PRO A 65 12.65 -0.73 -3.43
N GLU A 66 11.87 -0.83 -4.51
CA GLU A 66 11.49 0.28 -5.39
C GLU A 66 10.36 1.16 -4.85
N VAL A 67 9.68 0.77 -3.76
CA VAL A 67 8.61 1.56 -3.15
C VAL A 67 9.15 2.94 -2.72
N ASN A 68 8.47 3.99 -3.15
CA ASN A 68 8.86 5.38 -2.88
C ASN A 68 7.71 6.27 -2.41
N ALA A 69 6.51 5.71 -2.24
CA ALA A 69 5.37 6.39 -1.66
C ALA A 69 4.49 5.39 -0.90
N SER A 70 3.78 5.87 0.12
CA SER A 70 2.79 5.08 0.87
C SER A 70 1.50 5.86 1.03
N VAL A 71 0.37 5.15 0.93
CA VAL A 71 -0.96 5.66 1.28
C VAL A 71 -1.46 4.92 2.52
N VAL A 72 -1.97 5.67 3.50
CA VAL A 72 -2.33 5.14 4.82
C VAL A 72 -3.86 5.15 4.99
N PHE A 73 -4.49 3.97 4.91
CA PHE A 73 -5.91 3.72 5.19
C PHE A 73 -6.09 2.98 6.53
N VAL A 74 -5.48 3.51 7.59
CA VAL A 74 -5.59 2.93 8.94
C VAL A 74 -6.53 3.75 9.82
N PRO A 75 -7.23 3.13 10.79
CA PRO A 75 -8.01 3.87 11.78
C PRO A 75 -7.19 4.92 12.52
N ALA A 76 -7.79 6.07 12.85
CA ALA A 76 -7.09 7.23 13.42
C ALA A 76 -6.20 6.91 14.63
N ARG A 77 -6.64 6.01 15.52
CA ARG A 77 -5.87 5.59 16.70
C ARG A 77 -4.53 4.93 16.39
N PHE A 78 -4.34 4.44 15.17
CA PHE A 78 -3.12 3.78 14.71
C PHE A 78 -2.31 4.63 13.73
N ALA A 79 -2.78 5.84 13.40
CA ALA A 79 -2.15 6.67 12.37
C ALA A 79 -0.71 7.08 12.73
N LYS A 80 -0.44 7.34 14.02
CA LYS A 80 0.90 7.71 14.50
C LYS A 80 1.91 6.57 14.32
N ASP A 81 1.50 5.35 14.60
CA ASP A 81 2.39 4.18 14.50
C ASP A 81 2.62 3.73 13.05
N ALA A 82 1.80 4.24 12.12
CA ALA A 82 1.86 3.93 10.70
C ALA A 82 2.83 4.84 9.92
N VAL A 83 3.38 5.91 10.51
CA VAL A 83 4.22 6.92 9.84
C VAL A 83 5.59 7.09 10.47
#